data_AF-A0A011LZI2-F1
#
_entry.id   AF-A0A011LZI2-F1
#
_cell.length_a   1.000
_cell.length_b   1.000
_cell.length_c   1.000
_cell.angle_alpha   90.00
_cell.angle_beta   90.00
_cell.angle_gamma   90.00
#
_symmetry.space_group_name_H-M   'P 1'
#
loop_
_entity.id
_entity.type
_entity.pdbx_description
1 polymer ?
#
loop_
_entity_poly.entity_id
_entity_poly.type
_entity_poly.pdbx_seq_one_letter_code
_entity_poly.pdbx_strand_id
1 'polypeptide(L)' 'MHPFREGNGRSQREFIIQLAAKFNYQLHFQDVTQQEMIEASERSALYVDNSLFEKIIFKRLEFIK' A
#
# COMPACT_ATOMS: atom_id res chain seq x y z
N MET A 1 -10.37 -7.89 1.99
CA MET A 1 -11.64 -7.17 1.76
C MET A 1 -11.62 -6.53 0.39
N HIS A 2 -12.65 -6.70 -0.43
CA HIS A 2 -12.75 -6.14 -1.79
C HIS A 2 -14.15 -5.54 -2.01
N PRO A 3 -14.49 -4.45 -1.28
CA PRO A 3 -15.86 -3.99 -1.11
C PRO A 3 -16.49 -3.32 -2.35
N PHE A 4 -15.70 -2.93 -3.35
CA PHE A 4 -16.20 -2.25 -4.55
C PHE A 4 -16.27 -3.20 -5.76
N ARG A 5 -17.18 -2.91 -6.71
CA ARG A 5 -17.27 -3.63 -7.99
C ARG A 5 -15.97 -3.53 -8.79
N GLU A 6 -15.39 -2.33 -8.84
CA GLU A 6 -14.11 -2.03 -9.48
C GLU A 6 -13.38 -0.93 -8.69
N GLY A 7 -12.06 -0.86 -8.84
CA GLY A 7 -11.28 0.26 -8.28
C GLY A 7 -10.77 0.08 -6.84
N ASN A 8 -10.94 -1.10 -6.22
CA ASN A 8 -10.47 -1.38 -4.86
C ASN A 8 -9.02 -0.98 -4.62
N GLY A 9 -8.10 -1.36 -5.52
CA GLY A 9 -6.69 -1.02 -5.37
C GLY A 9 -6.43 0.50 -5.39
N ARG A 10 -7.19 1.27 -6.19
CA ARG A 10 -7.09 2.74 -6.19
C ARG A 10 -7.59 3.31 -4.86
N SER A 11 -8.79 2.91 -4.43
CA SER A 11 -9.38 3.38 -3.17
C SER A 11 -8.54 3.02 -1.95
N GLN A 12 -7.96 1.83 -1.91
CA GLN A 12 -7.06 1.39 -0.84
C GLN A 12 -5.79 2.23 -0.77
N ARG A 13 -5.13 2.49 -1.91
CA ARG A 13 -3.92 3.33 -1.92
C ARG A 13 -4.22 4.75 -1.48
N GLU A 14 -5.25 5.38 -2.03
CA GLU A 14 -5.64 6.75 -1.64
C GLU A 14 -5.98 6.84 -0.15
N PHE A 15 -6.68 5.83 0.41
CA PHE A 15 -6.97 5.79 1.84
C PHE A 15 -5.70 5.77 2.69
N ILE A 16 -4.72 4.91 2.35
CA ILE A 16 -3.48 4.80 3.13
C ILE A 16 -2.61 6.05 2.95
N ILE A 17 -2.58 6.66 1.77
CA ILE A 17 -1.88 7.95 1.53
C ILE A 17 -2.46 9.04 2.44
N GLN A 18 -3.78 9.17 2.50
CA GLN A 18 -4.44 10.15 3.38
C GLN A 18 -4.18 9.85 4.87
N LEU A 19 -4.16 8.58 5.24
CA LEU A 19 -3.81 8.15 6.60
C LEU A 19 -2.38 8.58 6.95
N ALA A 20 -1.41 8.31 6.08
CA ALA A 20 -0.01 8.72 6.26
C ALA A 20 0.10 10.25 6.40
N ALA A 21 -0.57 11.00 5.53
CA ALA A 21 -0.58 12.47 5.55
C ALA A 21 -1.11 13.03 6.89
N LYS A 22 -2.11 12.39 7.49
CA LYS A 22 -2.64 12.77 8.82
C LYS A 22 -1.58 12.69 9.93
N PHE A 23 -0.55 11.87 9.76
CA PHE A 23 0.54 11.69 10.72
C PHE A 23 1.85 12.35 10.25
N ASN A 24 1.78 13.35 9.37
CA ASN A 24 2.94 14.05 8.80
C ASN A 24 3.89 13.12 8.02
N TYR A 25 3.34 12.14 7.31
CA TYR A 25 4.10 11.35 6.35
C TYR A 25 3.59 11.54 4.93
N GLN A 26 4.49 11.56 3.95
CA GLN A 26 4.14 11.31 2.55
C GLN A 26 4.35 9.84 2.25
N LEU A 27 3.42 9.25 1.50
CA LEU A 27 3.52 7.90 1.01
C LEU A 27 3.37 7.92 -0.51
N HIS A 28 4.40 7.45 -1.22
CA HIS A 28 4.43 7.45 -2.68
C HIS A 28 4.38 6.01 -3.22
N PHE A 29 3.57 5.75 -4.25
CA PHE A 29 3.52 4.43 -4.91
C PHE A 29 4.08 4.44 -6.35
N GLN A 30 4.71 5.54 -6.78
CA GLN A 30 5.11 5.76 -8.17
C GLN A 30 6.06 4.67 -8.70
N ASP A 31 6.98 4.20 -7.85
CA ASP A 31 7.96 3.17 -8.22
C ASP A 31 7.54 1.76 -7.78
N VAL A 32 6.28 1.51 -7.43
CA VAL A 32 5.81 0.15 -7.16
C VAL A 32 5.24 -0.43 -8.44
N THR A 33 5.89 -1.47 -8.94
CA THR A 33 5.40 -2.18 -10.11
C THR A 33 4.10 -2.92 -9.81
N GLN A 34 3.32 -3.18 -10.85
CA GLN A 34 2.13 -4.01 -10.72
C GLN A 34 2.45 -5.40 -10.15
N GLN A 35 3.57 -5.98 -10.56
CA GLN A 35 4.01 -7.29 -10.12
C GLN A 35 4.32 -7.31 -8.61
N GLU A 36 5.07 -6.34 -8.10
CA GLU A 36 5.34 -6.22 -6.66
C GLU A 36 4.05 -6.09 -5.84
N MET A 37 3.06 -5.33 -6.33
CA MET A 37 1.77 -5.21 -5.66
C MET A 37 0.97 -6.53 -5.69
N ILE A 38 1.00 -7.27 -6.79
CA ILE A 38 0.34 -8.58 -6.90
C ILE A 38 0.99 -9.57 -5.94
N GLU A 39 2.32 -9.68 -5.96
CA GLU A 39 3.07 -10.57 -5.07
C GLU A 39 2.82 -10.25 -3.60
N ALA A 40 2.82 -8.97 -3.22
CA ALA A 40 2.50 -8.55 -1.86
C ALA A 40 1.05 -8.92 -1.48
N SER A 41 0.11 -8.76 -2.41
CA SER A 41 -1.30 -9.10 -2.20
C SER A 41 -1.51 -10.61 -2.02
N GLU A 42 -0.89 -11.42 -2.87
CA GLU A 42 -0.92 -12.89 -2.78
C GLU A 42 -0.25 -13.37 -1.50
N ARG A 43 0.92 -12.80 -1.15
CA ARG A 43 1.65 -13.14 0.08
C ARG A 43 0.79 -12.92 1.32
N SER A 44 0.14 -11.75 1.40
CA SER A 44 -0.76 -11.40 2.49
C SER A 44 -2.00 -12.29 2.54
N ALA A 45 -2.67 -12.49 1.41
CA ALA A 45 -3.95 -13.21 1.35
C ALA A 45 -3.81 -14.72 1.54
N LEU A 46 -2.78 -15.34 0.96
CA LEU A 46 -2.61 -16.79 0.96
C LEU A 46 -1.79 -17.30 2.14
N TYR A 47 -0.87 -16.49 2.66
CA TYR A 47 0.10 -16.92 3.69
C TYR A 47 0.02 -16.11 4.98
N VAL A 48 -0.90 -15.15 5.09
CA VAL A 48 -1.06 -14.28 6.27
C VAL A 48 0.26 -13.55 6.60
N ASP A 49 1.03 -13.22 5.57
CA ASP A 49 2.33 -12.56 5.69
C ASP A 49 2.30 -11.21 4.98
N ASN A 50 2.42 -10.13 5.76
CA ASN A 50 2.40 -8.76 5.27
C ASN A 50 3.80 -8.18 5.02
N SER A 51 4.87 -8.98 5.15
CA SER A 51 6.25 -8.50 5.07
C SER A 51 6.59 -7.78 3.76
N LEU A 52 5.98 -8.16 2.63
CA LEU A 52 6.15 -7.46 1.36
C LEU A 52 5.45 -6.10 1.35
N PHE A 53 4.23 -6.01 1.89
CA PHE A 53 3.54 -4.73 2.04
C PHE A 53 4.29 -3.80 2.98
N GLU A 54 4.78 -4.31 4.12
CA GLU A 54 5.62 -3.54 5.05
C GLU A 54 6.85 -2.99 4.33
N LYS A 55 7.59 -3.83 3.58
CA LYS A 55 8.74 -3.39 2.79
C LYS A 55 8.38 -2.31 1.76
N ILE A 56 7.25 -2.46 1.06
CA ILE A 56 6.79 -1.47 0.08
C ILE A 56 6.52 -0.14 0.77
N ILE A 57 5.77 -0.14 1.87
CA ILE A 57 5.39 1.06 2.61
C ILE A 57 6.61 1.73 3.22
N PHE A 58 7.45 1.01 3.98
CA PHE A 58 8.61 1.59 4.65
C PHE A 58 9.62 2.22 3.70
N LYS A 59 9.84 1.62 2.52
CA LYS A 59 10.76 2.19 1.51
C LYS A 59 10.25 3.51 0.90
N ARG A 60 8.97 3.82 1.08
CA ARG A 60 8.28 4.90 0.36
C ARG A 60 7.54 5.86 1.30
N LEU A 61 7.78 5.72 2.59
CA LEU A 61 7.22 6.56 3.63
C LEU A 61 8.26 7.61 4.02
N GLU A 62 7.92 8.88 3.87
CA GLU A 62 8.81 10.01 4.15
C GLU A 62 8.18 10.91 5.21
N PHE A 63 8.92 11.25 6.27
CA PHE A 63 8.42 12.16 7.30
C PHE A 63 8.51 13.61 6.81
N ILE A 64 7.40 14.33 6.92
CA ILE A 64 7.31 15.76 6.64
C ILE A 64 7.51 16.51 7.95
N LYS A 65 8.51 17.38 7.97
CA LYS A 65 8.81 18.25 9.11
C LYS A 65 7.92 19.48 9.12
#